data_AF-A0A0U2JIP1-F1
#
_entry.id   AF-A0A0U2JIP1-F1
#
_cell.length_a   1.000
_cell.length_b   1.000
_cell.length_c   1.000
_cell.angle_alpha   90.00
_cell.angle_beta   90.00
_cell.angle_gamma   90.00
#
_symmetry.space_group_name_H-M   'P 1'
#
loop_
_entity.id
_entity.type
_entity.pdbx_description
1 polymer ?
#
loop_
_entity_poly.entity_id
_entity_poly.type
_entity_poly.pdbx_seq_one_letter_code
_entity_poly.pdbx_strand_id
1 'polypeptide(L)' 'MGILKISDELHEEIRKASSVMVRSINAQAEYWIKMGMLAEANPGMSFSEIVSEQMRQADVNIRKIAGG' A
#
# COMPACT_ATOMS: atom_id res chain seq x y z
N MET A 1 15.54 12.18 8.10
CA MET A 1 14.99 10.81 8.02
C MET A 1 14.59 10.39 9.42
N GLY A 2 13.31 10.16 9.70
CA GLY A 2 12.88 9.59 10.98
C GLY A 2 13.02 8.07 10.92
N ILE A 3 13.66 7.46 11.92
CA ILE A 3 13.78 5.99 12.00
C ILE A 3 12.59 5.48 12.81
N LEU A 4 11.71 4.71 12.18
CA LEU A 4 10.65 3.98 12.85
C LEU A 4 11.19 2.61 13.28
N LYS A 5 11.07 2.29 14.58
CA LYS A 5 11.38 0.96 15.10
C LYS A 5 10.13 0.09 15.00
N ILE A 6 10.29 -1.11 14.45
CA ILE A 6 9.25 -2.16 14.39
C ILE A 6 9.83 -3.46 14.94
N SER A 7 8.99 -4.45 15.24
CA SER A 7 9.47 -5.77 15.67
C SER A 7 10.20 -6.48 14.54
N ASP A 8 11.17 -7.33 14.89
CA ASP A 8 11.91 -8.15 13.92
C ASP A 8 10.98 -9.07 13.14
N GLU A 9 9.95 -9.61 13.79
CA GLU A 9 8.91 -10.42 13.16
C GLU A 9 8.17 -9.64 12.06
N LEU A 10 7.74 -8.40 12.36
CA LEU A 10 7.05 -7.57 11.36
C LEU A 10 8.00 -7.18 10.21
N HIS A 11 9.27 -6.91 10.52
CA HIS A 11 10.27 -6.62 9.50
C HIS A 11 10.43 -7.78 8.51
N GLU A 12 10.49 -9.03 9.01
CA GLU A 12 10.58 -10.21 8.16
C GLU A 12 9.34 -10.43 7.29
N GLU A 13 8.14 -10.19 7.82
CA GLU A 13 6.91 -10.29 7.04
C GLU A 13 6.81 -9.22 5.95
N ILE A 14 7.19 -7.98 6.25
CA ILE A 14 7.28 -6.91 5.24
C ILE A 14 8.31 -7.30 4.16
N ARG A 15 9.45 -7.85 4.56
CA ARG A 15 10.48 -8.31 3.62
C ARG A 15 9.93 -9.35 2.66
N LYS A 16 9.22 -10.38 3.16
CA LYS A 16 8.58 -11.40 2.31
C LYS A 16 7.48 -10.82 1.43
N ALA A 17 6.62 -9.95 1.96
CA ALA A 17 5.54 -9.34 1.18
C ALA A 17 6.09 -8.43 0.06
N SER A 18 7.18 -7.70 0.33
CA SER A 18 7.76 -6.76 -0.63
C SER A 18 8.22 -7.43 -1.93
N SER A 19 8.73 -8.67 -1.86
CA SER A 19 9.16 -9.43 -3.04
C SER A 19 7.98 -9.84 -3.94
N VAL A 20 6.86 -10.25 -3.33
CA VAL A 20 5.64 -10.65 -4.05
C VAL A 20 4.94 -9.44 -4.65
N MET A 21 4.89 -8.33 -3.91
CA MET A 21 4.20 -7.11 -4.31
C MET A 21 5.03 -6.23 -5.27
N VAL A 22 6.27 -6.64 -5.58
CA VAL A 22 7.21 -5.92 -6.46
C VAL A 22 7.47 -4.50 -5.95
N ARG A 23 7.82 -4.37 -4.67
CA ARG A 23 8.13 -3.10 -3.99
C ARG A 23 9.39 -3.22 -3.14
N SER A 24 10.01 -2.10 -2.77
CA SER A 24 11.03 -2.10 -1.72
C SER A 24 10.40 -2.36 -0.35
N ILE A 25 11.19 -2.80 0.63
CA ILE A 25 10.73 -3.03 2.02
C ILE A 25 10.09 -1.76 2.59
N ASN A 26 10.75 -0.61 2.42
CA ASN A 26 10.23 0.68 2.89
C ASN A 26 8.93 1.06 2.19
N ALA A 27 8.84 0.88 0.86
CA ALA A 27 7.62 1.18 0.12
C ALA A 27 6.45 0.24 0.52
N GLN A 28 6.74 -1.01 0.85
CA GLN A 28 5.74 -1.95 1.35
C GLN A 28 5.25 -1.56 2.75
N ALA A 29 6.16 -1.13 3.64
CA ALA A 29 5.81 -0.61 4.96
C ALA A 29 4.95 0.66 4.86
N GLU A 30 5.36 1.61 4.03
CA GLU A 30 4.62 2.86 3.77
C GLU A 30 3.22 2.57 3.21
N TYR A 31 3.12 1.62 2.28
CA TYR A 31 1.84 1.19 1.72
C TYR A 31 0.88 0.69 2.81
N TRP A 32 1.32 -0.20 3.70
CA TRP A 32 0.47 -0.71 4.78
C TRP A 32 0.08 0.37 5.78
N ILE A 33 1.00 1.25 6.16
CA ILE A 33 0.71 2.38 7.05
C ILE A 33 -0.35 3.29 6.42
N LYS A 34 -0.16 3.68 5.15
CA LYS A 34 -1.11 4.56 4.44
C LYS A 34 -2.49 3.91 4.31
N MET A 35 -2.55 2.63 3.94
CA MET A 35 -3.82 1.91 3.81
C MET A 35 -4.53 1.75 5.16
N GLY A 36 -3.79 1.48 6.24
CA GLY A 36 -4.34 1.41 7.60
C GLY A 36 -4.95 2.75 8.03
N MET A 37 -4.23 3.86 7.84
CA MET A 37 -4.74 5.19 8.14
C MET A 37 -5.99 5.54 7.32
N LEU A 38 -6.04 5.16 6.04
CA LEU A 38 -7.22 5.39 5.19
C LEU A 38 -8.42 4.56 5.63
N ALA A 39 -8.21 3.32 6.06
CA ALA A 39 -9.27 2.46 6.59
C ALA A 39 -9.81 2.99 7.92
N GLU A 40 -8.93 3.47 8.81
CA GLU A 40 -9.33 4.10 10.07
C GLU A 40 -10.12 5.40 9.84
N ALA A 41 -9.70 6.22 8.87
CA ALA A 41 -10.39 7.47 8.53
C ALA A 41 -11.73 7.25 7.81
N ASN A 42 -11.93 6.08 7.18
CA ASN A 42 -13.13 5.76 6.41
C ASN A 42 -13.69 4.38 6.81
N PRO A 43 -14.27 4.20 8.03
CA PRO A 43 -14.69 2.90 8.53
C PRO A 43 -15.77 2.19 7.71
N GLY A 44 -16.52 2.94 6.89
CA GLY A 44 -17.55 2.40 6.00
C GLY A 44 -17.07 1.99 4.62
N MET A 45 -15.81 2.30 4.26
CA MET A 45 -15.25 1.93 2.96
C MET A 45 -14.52 0.60 3.04
N SER A 46 -14.81 -0.28 2.09
CA SER A 46 -14.03 -1.49 1.88
C SER A 46 -12.63 -1.16 1.36
N PHE A 47 -11.69 -2.08 1.54
CA PHE A 47 -10.34 -1.97 1.00
C PHE A 47 -10.33 -1.69 -0.51
N SER A 48 -11.18 -2.37 -1.28
CA SER A 48 -11.29 -2.19 -2.73
C SER A 48 -11.73 -0.78 -3.11
N GLU A 49 -12.67 -0.19 -2.35
CA GLU A 49 -13.13 1.18 -2.57
C GLU A 49 -12.01 2.18 -2.24
N ILE A 50 -11.27 1.98 -1.16
CA ILE A 50 -10.12 2.82 -0.81
C ILE A 50 -9.08 2.77 -1.92
N VAL A 51 -8.71 1.58 -2.40
CA VAL A 51 -7.73 1.45 -3.49
C VAL A 51 -8.23 2.11 -4.78
N SER A 52 -9.50 1.89 -5.16
CA SER A 52 -10.07 2.50 -6.36
C SER A 52 -10.06 4.02 -6.27
N GLU A 53 -10.37 4.57 -5.10
CA GLU A 53 -10.33 6.01 -4.84
C GLU A 53 -8.91 6.57 -4.96
N GLN A 54 -7.91 5.87 -4.40
CA GLN A 54 -6.50 6.26 -4.52
C GLN A 54 -6.00 6.23 -5.98
N MET A 55 -6.40 5.23 -6.76
CA MET A 55 -6.06 5.16 -8.19
C MET A 55 -6.68 6.31 -8.98
N ARG A 56 -7.93 6.67 -8.66
CA ARG A 56 -8.65 7.80 -9.27
C ARG A 56 -8.00 9.14 -8.92
N GLN A 57 -7.60 9.34 -7.67
CA GLN A 57 -6.90 10.55 -7.23
C GLN A 57 -5.53 10.72 -7.90
N ALA A 58 -4.84 9.62 -8.17
CA ALA A 58 -3.54 9.60 -8.83
C ALA A 58 -3.62 9.60 -10.37
N ASP A 59 -4.83 9.71 -10.95
CA ASP A 59 -5.08 9.66 -12.39
C ASP A 59 -4.45 8.43 -13.10
N VAL A 60 -4.46 7.28 -12.41
CA VAL A 60 -3.86 6.05 -12.94
C VAL A 60 -4.79 5.42 -13.97
N ASN A 61 -4.35 5.41 -15.24
CA ASN A 61 -5.07 4.73 -16.32
C ASN A 61 -4.44 3.38 -16.68
N ILE A 62 -4.88 2.31 -16.01
CA ILE A 62 -4.40 0.95 -16.25
C ILE A 62 -4.78 0.45 -17.65
N ARG A 63 -5.95 0.87 -18.16
CA ARG A 63 -6.43 0.45 -19.49
C ARG A 63 -5.52 0.92 -20.62
N LYS A 64 -4.82 2.05 -20.46
CA LYS A 64 -3.82 2.54 -21.42
C LYS A 64 -2.62 1.59 -21.58
N ILE A 65 -2.32 0.78 -20.56
CA ILE A 65 -1.20 -0.18 -20.57
C ILE A 65 -1.67 -1.57 -20.96
N ALA A 66 -2.87 -1.98 -20.51
CA ALA A 66 -3.44 -3.30 -20.79
C ALA A 66 -4.14 -3.43 -22.14
N GLY A 67 -4.59 -2.32 -22.74
CA GLY A 67 -5.16 -2.27 -24.08
C GLY A 67 -4.11 -1.92 -25.12
N GLY A 68 -3.47 -2.94 -25.69
CA GLY A 68 -2.84 -2.87 -27.01
C GLY A 68 -3.84 -3.19 -28.10
#